data_AF-A0A2A4RB02-F1
#
_entry.id   AF-A0A2A4RB02-F1
#
_cell.length_a   1.000
_cell.length_b   1.000
_cell.length_c   1.000
_cell.angle_alpha   90.00
_cell.angle_beta   90.00
_cell.angle_gamma   90.00
#
_symmetry.space_group_name_H-M   'P 1'
#
loop_
_entity.id
_entity.type
_entity.pdbx_description
1 polymer ?
#
loop_
_entity_poly.entity_id
_entity_poly.type
_entity_poly.pdbx_seq_one_letter_code
_entity_poly.pdbx_strand_id
1 'polypeptide(L)'
;MNNLTFDKLFDLIEESHFKNENDRKIAEKILEAESNWGDWKTSVKNLNEFIIALEKEVGGTVKKTSLHKLLKRYNRNISQYAWEAESVCYLLDIFKLTKETELRNIFNKLTEEAKKK
;
A
#
# COMPACT_ATOMS: atom_id res chain seq x y z
N MET A 1 -11.16 13.74 -8.57
CA MET A 1 -9.85 13.10 -8.38
C MET A 1 -9.91 11.75 -9.07
N ASN A 2 -9.09 11.51 -10.11
CA ASN A 2 -8.96 10.17 -10.67
C ASN A 2 -8.10 9.35 -9.70
N ASN A 3 -8.69 8.34 -9.07
CA ASN A 3 -7.99 7.42 -8.18
C ASN A 3 -7.32 6.32 -9.01
N LEU A 4 -6.04 6.03 -8.77
CA LEU A 4 -5.33 4.94 -9.42
C LEU A 4 -5.89 3.60 -8.93
N THR A 5 -6.53 2.83 -9.82
CA THR A 5 -7.05 1.48 -9.50
C THR A 5 -5.93 0.46 -9.41
N PHE A 6 -6.19 -0.65 -8.74
CA PHE A 6 -5.20 -1.75 -8.67
C PHE A 6 -4.97 -2.41 -10.02
N ASP A 7 -6.02 -2.59 -10.84
CA ASP A 7 -5.89 -3.09 -12.21
C ASP A 7 -4.95 -2.19 -13.04
N LYS A 8 -5.16 -0.87 -12.99
CA LYS A 8 -4.28 0.06 -13.70
C LYS A 8 -2.87 0.07 -13.12
N LEU A 9 -2.70 -0.10 -11.81
CA LEU A 9 -1.37 -0.21 -11.19
C LEU A 9 -0.65 -1.46 -11.68
N PHE A 10 -1.36 -2.58 -11.81
CA PHE A 10 -0.85 -3.83 -12.36
C PHE A 10 -0.41 -3.67 -13.82
N ASP A 11 -1.26 -3.08 -14.68
CA ASP A 11 -0.92 -2.81 -16.08
C ASP A 11 0.36 -1.96 -16.21
N LEU A 12 0.52 -0.94 -15.35
CA LEU A 12 1.70 -0.08 -15.35
C LEU A 12 2.99 -0.83 -14.98
N ILE A 13 2.91 -1.87 -14.14
CA ILE A 13 4.06 -2.71 -13.78
C ILE A 13 4.41 -3.62 -14.96
N GLU A 14 3.43 -4.36 -15.49
CA GLU A 14 3.62 -5.34 -16.57
C GLU A 14 4.16 -4.68 -17.85
N GLU A 15 3.58 -3.54 -18.24
CA GLU A 15 4.01 -2.80 -19.43
C GLU A 15 5.31 -1.98 -19.18
N SER A 16 5.97 -2.16 -18.03
CA SER A 16 7.24 -1.50 -17.67
C SER A 16 7.18 0.02 -17.78
N HIS A 17 6.05 0.61 -17.39
CA HIS A 17 5.85 2.06 -17.50
C HIS A 17 6.65 2.86 -16.48
N PHE A 18 7.09 2.25 -15.38
CA PHE A 18 7.88 2.93 -14.37
C PHE A 18 9.30 3.23 -14.85
N LYS A 19 9.65 4.52 -14.96
CA LYS A 19 11.01 4.97 -15.30
C LYS A 19 12.01 4.73 -14.15
N ASN A 20 11.51 4.75 -12.92
CA ASN A 20 12.29 4.57 -11.71
C ASN A 20 12.03 3.18 -11.13
N GLU A 21 13.10 2.39 -10.95
CA GLU A 21 13.02 1.05 -10.40
C GLU A 21 12.42 1.04 -8.98
N ASN A 22 12.70 2.06 -8.16
CA ASN A 22 12.12 2.16 -6.82
C ASN A 22 10.61 2.39 -6.89
N ASP A 23 10.12 3.25 -7.81
CA ASP A 23 8.68 3.48 -7.96
C ASP A 23 7.97 2.21 -8.46
N ARG A 24 8.62 1.41 -9.35
CA ARG A 24 8.12 0.08 -9.74
C ARG A 24 8.03 -0.88 -8.54
N LYS A 25 9.11 -0.99 -7.75
CA LYS A 25 9.13 -1.85 -6.55
C LYS A 25 8.11 -1.42 -5.51
N ILE A 26 7.88 -0.11 -5.35
CA ILE A 26 6.81 0.39 -4.48
C ILE A 26 5.45 -0.05 -5.01
N ALA A 27 5.19 0.07 -6.32
CA ALA A 27 3.94 -0.39 -6.92
C ALA A 27 3.73 -1.90 -6.71
N GLU A 28 4.77 -2.72 -6.91
CA GLU A 28 4.75 -4.16 -6.60
C GLU A 28 4.39 -4.42 -5.13
N LYS A 29 5.05 -3.73 -4.18
CA LYS A 29 4.74 -3.84 -2.74
C LYS A 29 3.31 -3.42 -2.39
N ILE A 30 2.72 -2.46 -3.11
CA ILE A 30 1.33 -2.05 -2.92
C ILE A 30 0.37 -3.16 -3.34
N LEU A 31 0.62 -3.83 -4.48
CA LEU A 31 -0.20 -4.94 -4.94
C LEU A 31 -0.06 -6.17 -4.03
N GLU A 32 1.15 -6.47 -3.56
CA GLU A 32 1.37 -7.53 -2.56
C GLU A 32 0.63 -7.23 -1.26
N ALA A 33 0.68 -5.97 -0.80
CA ALA A 33 -0.05 -5.55 0.39
C ALA A 33 -1.56 -5.66 0.21
N GLU A 34 -2.10 -5.17 -0.91
CA GLU A 34 -3.53 -5.27 -1.22
C GLU A 34 -4.00 -6.74 -1.26
N SER A 35 -3.27 -7.59 -1.98
CA SER A 35 -3.69 -8.97 -2.21
C SER A 35 -3.78 -9.79 -0.92
N ASN A 36 -2.93 -9.48 0.06
CA ASN A 36 -2.85 -10.13 1.37
C ASN A 36 -3.66 -9.44 2.46
N TRP A 37 -4.32 -8.32 2.18
CA TRP A 37 -5.14 -7.67 3.17
C TRP A 37 -6.51 -8.38 3.14
N GLY A 38 -6.98 -8.94 4.28
CA GLY A 38 -8.03 -9.97 4.43
C GLY A 38 -9.44 -9.71 3.85
N ASP A 39 -10.52 -10.11 4.54
CA ASP A 39 -11.92 -10.17 4.03
C ASP A 39 -12.47 -8.87 3.36
N TRP A 40 -11.86 -7.73 3.64
CA TRP A 40 -12.15 -6.42 3.04
C TRP A 40 -11.71 -6.26 1.56
N LYS A 41 -11.01 -7.25 0.96
CA LYS A 41 -10.54 -7.30 -0.46
C LYS A 41 -11.59 -6.95 -1.51
N THR A 42 -12.88 -7.13 -1.19
CA THR A 42 -13.98 -6.82 -2.13
C THR A 42 -14.39 -5.35 -2.17
N SER A 43 -14.01 -4.55 -1.18
CA SER A 43 -14.53 -3.19 -1.03
C SER A 43 -13.58 -2.09 -1.51
N VAL A 44 -12.30 -2.39 -1.68
CA VAL A 44 -11.27 -1.40 -2.03
C VAL A 44 -10.78 -1.64 -3.44
N LYS A 45 -10.96 -0.63 -4.30
CA LYS A 45 -10.69 -0.74 -5.75
C LYS A 45 -9.49 0.08 -6.21
N ASN A 46 -9.02 0.99 -5.36
CA ASN A 46 -8.00 1.95 -5.71
C ASN A 46 -7.14 2.36 -4.50
N LEU A 47 -6.00 2.99 -4.79
CA LEU A 47 -5.02 3.41 -3.77
C LEU A 47 -5.63 4.36 -2.74
N ASN A 48 -6.56 5.22 -3.13
CA ASN A 48 -7.18 6.18 -2.21
C ASN A 48 -8.12 5.49 -1.20
N GLU A 49 -8.93 4.54 -1.66
CA GLU A 49 -9.75 3.72 -0.75
C GLU A 49 -8.88 2.89 0.19
N PHE A 50 -7.76 2.36 -0.31
CA PHE A 50 -6.84 1.56 0.48
C PHE A 50 -6.20 2.36 1.60
N ILE A 51 -5.65 3.54 1.29
CA ILE A 51 -5.04 4.39 2.32
C ILE A 51 -6.07 4.87 3.34
N ILE A 52 -7.32 5.15 2.93
CA ILE A 52 -8.40 5.52 3.86
C ILE A 52 -8.73 4.36 4.81
N ALA A 53 -8.79 3.13 4.32
CA ALA A 53 -9.02 1.96 5.16
C ALA A 53 -7.86 1.75 6.15
N LEU A 54 -6.61 1.87 5.68
CA LEU A 54 -5.43 1.78 6.54
C LEU A 54 -5.41 2.88 7.60
N GLU A 55 -5.77 4.12 7.25
CA GLU A 55 -5.85 5.23 8.19
C GLU A 55 -6.89 4.99 9.29
N LYS A 56 -8.04 4.39 8.94
CA LYS A 56 -9.04 3.96 9.93
C LYS A 56 -8.48 2.86 10.83
N GLU A 57 -7.81 1.87 10.26
CA GLU A 57 -7.28 0.71 10.99
C GLU A 57 -6.17 1.10 11.98
N VAL A 58 -5.31 2.04 11.62
CA VAL A 58 -4.26 2.58 12.50
C VAL A 58 -4.74 3.72 13.41
N GLY A 59 -5.93 4.27 13.15
CA GLY A 59 -6.50 5.40 13.89
C GLY A 59 -5.83 6.75 13.61
N GLY A 60 -5.38 6.99 12.38
CA GLY A 60 -4.75 8.26 11.97
C GLY A 60 -3.82 8.11 10.76
N THR A 61 -2.84 8.99 10.63
CA THR A 61 -1.90 8.98 9.50
C THR A 61 -1.05 7.70 9.47
N VAL A 62 -0.96 7.09 8.29
CA VAL A 62 -0.14 5.89 8.06
C VAL A 62 1.31 6.28 7.84
N LYS A 63 2.13 6.02 8.85
CA LYS A 63 3.59 6.22 8.91
C LYS A 63 4.24 4.90 9.28
N LYS A 64 5.56 4.80 9.11
CA LYS A 64 6.33 3.62 9.55
C LYS A 64 6.01 3.24 11.00
N THR A 65 5.94 4.20 11.92
CA THR A 65 5.67 3.94 13.34
C THR A 65 4.26 3.44 13.62
N SER A 66 3.23 3.93 12.91
CA SER A 66 1.86 3.43 13.08
C SER A 66 1.70 2.03 12.49
N LEU A 67 2.35 1.71 11.36
CA LEU A 67 2.39 0.35 10.82
C LEU A 67 3.10 -0.63 11.76
N HIS A 68 4.20 -0.25 12.43
CA HIS A 68 4.84 -1.12 13.44
C HIS A 68 3.91 -1.41 14.63
N LYS A 69 3.16 -0.40 15.09
CA LYS A 69 2.16 -0.59 16.15
C LYS A 69 1.05 -1.54 15.71
N LEU A 70 0.59 -1.38 14.47
CA LEU A 70 -0.42 -2.25 13.87
C LEU A 70 0.07 -3.70 13.75
N LEU A 71 1.28 -3.91 13.22
CA LEU A 71 1.90 -5.22 13.12
C LEU A 71 2.03 -5.89 14.49
N LYS A 72 2.44 -5.14 15.51
CA LYS A 72 2.49 -5.65 16.89
C LYS A 72 1.11 -6.06 17.42
N ARG A 73 0.04 -5.37 17.01
CA ARG A 73 -1.35 -5.74 17.35
C ARG A 73 -1.74 -7.05 16.66
N TYR A 74 -1.52 -7.17 15.36
CA TYR A 74 -1.83 -8.39 14.60
C TYR A 74 -1.03 -9.59 15.07
N ASN A 75 0.27 -9.43 15.35
CA ASN A 75 1.12 -10.52 15.83
C ASN A 75 0.68 -11.10 17.18
N ARG A 76 -0.06 -10.35 18.01
CA ARG A 76 -0.62 -10.90 19.27
C ARG A 76 -1.72 -11.93 19.02
N ASN A 77 -2.43 -11.80 17.89
CA ASN A 77 -3.55 -12.65 17.48
C ASN A 77 -3.27 -13.19 16.07
N ILE A 78 -2.06 -13.69 15.81
CA ILE A 78 -1.61 -14.03 14.45
C ILE A 78 -2.46 -15.11 13.78
N SER A 79 -3.09 -16.00 14.56
CA SER A 79 -4.02 -17.00 14.04
C SER A 79 -5.25 -16.40 13.35
N GLN A 80 -5.60 -15.15 13.68
CA GLN A 80 -6.70 -14.40 13.07
C GLN A 80 -6.21 -13.41 12.01
N TYR A 81 -5.00 -12.87 12.16
CA TYR A 81 -4.50 -11.75 11.35
C TYR A 81 -3.24 -12.08 10.55
N ALA A 82 -3.04 -13.35 10.16
CA ALA A 82 -1.82 -13.78 9.48
C ALA A 82 -1.59 -13.01 8.18
N TRP A 83 -2.64 -12.89 7.36
CA TRP A 83 -2.59 -12.21 6.06
C TRP A 83 -2.44 -10.70 6.22
N GLU A 84 -3.18 -10.09 7.15
CA GLU A 84 -3.08 -8.66 7.45
C GLU A 84 -1.69 -8.30 8.00
N ALA A 85 -1.09 -9.17 8.82
CA ALA A 85 0.28 -8.99 9.28
C ALA A 85 1.28 -9.02 8.11
N GLU A 86 1.09 -9.91 7.13
CA GLU A 86 1.91 -9.98 5.93
C GLU A 86 1.76 -8.73 5.06
N SER A 87 0.52 -8.29 4.85
CA SER A 87 0.21 -7.03 4.16
C SER A 87 0.90 -5.83 4.81
N VAL A 88 0.87 -5.72 6.15
CA VAL A 88 1.60 -4.66 6.87
C VAL A 88 3.12 -4.76 6.65
N CYS A 89 3.68 -5.97 6.53
CA CYS A 89 5.10 -6.14 6.23
C CYS A 89 5.46 -5.57 4.84
N TYR A 90 4.64 -5.84 3.82
CA TYR A 90 4.84 -5.24 2.48
C TYR A 90 4.76 -3.71 2.51
N LEU A 91 3.80 -3.14 3.27
CA LEU A 91 3.71 -1.69 3.45
C LEU A 91 4.92 -1.10 4.20
N LEU A 92 5.52 -1.84 5.13
CA LEU A 92 6.73 -1.44 5.82
C LEU A 92 7.96 -1.44 4.90
N ASP A 93 8.01 -2.37 3.94
CA ASP A 93 9.09 -2.44 2.95
C ASP A 93 9.11 -1.22 2.01
N ILE A 94 7.95 -0.63 1.70
CA ILE A 94 7.86 0.61 0.92
C ILE A 94 8.74 1.71 1.53
N PHE A 95 8.74 1.87 2.85
CA PHE A 95 9.54 2.90 3.54
C PHE A 95 11.06 2.67 3.44
N LYS A 96 11.51 1.52 2.95
CA LYS A 96 12.94 1.26 2.65
C LYS A 96 13.33 1.76 1.26
N LEU A 97 12.36 2.01 0.38
CA LEU A 97 12.55 2.37 -1.03
C LEU A 97 12.40 3.87 -1.30
N THR A 98 12.00 4.65 -0.29
CA THR A 98 11.69 6.08 -0.42
C THR A 98 12.10 6.86 0.83
N LYS A 99 12.26 8.19 0.67
CA LYS A 99 12.49 9.14 1.77
C LYS A 99 11.18 9.69 2.36
N GLU A 100 10.05 9.38 1.73
CA GLU A 100 8.73 9.79 2.22
C GLU A 100 8.42 9.16 3.58
N THR A 101 7.73 9.93 4.43
CA THR A 101 7.42 9.52 5.81
C THR A 101 5.96 9.13 6.02
N GLU A 102 5.10 9.43 5.04
CA GLU A 102 3.67 9.16 5.06
C GLU A 102 3.26 8.37 3.83
N LEU A 103 2.55 7.24 4.03
CA LEU A 103 2.18 6.34 2.94
C LEU A 103 1.26 7.01 1.91
N ARG A 104 0.39 7.93 2.38
CA ARG A 104 -0.47 8.74 1.51
C ARG A 104 0.33 9.56 0.50
N ASN A 105 1.47 10.15 0.88
CA ASN A 105 2.30 10.93 -0.03
C ASN A 105 2.91 10.03 -1.12
N ILE A 106 3.33 8.81 -0.74
CA ILE A 106 3.85 7.82 -1.66
C ILE A 106 2.78 7.42 -2.69
N PHE A 107 1.56 7.15 -2.23
CA PHE A 107 0.43 6.79 -3.09
C PHE A 107 0.04 7.93 -4.03
N ASN A 108 0.04 9.17 -3.53
CA ASN A 108 -0.20 10.35 -4.34
C ASN A 108 0.86 10.53 -5.43
N LYS A 109 2.15 10.38 -5.09
CA LYS A 109 3.25 10.48 -6.06
C LYS A 109 3.09 9.46 -7.19
N LEU A 110 2.80 8.20 -6.86
CA LEU A 110 2.53 7.16 -7.86
C LEU A 110 1.32 7.49 -8.73
N THR A 111 0.25 8.00 -8.13
CA THR A 111 -0.97 8.40 -8.85
C THR A 111 -0.69 9.54 -9.83
N GLU A 112 0.13 10.52 -9.45
CA GLU A 112 0.53 11.62 -10.35
C GLU A 112 1.45 11.14 -11.48
N GLU A 113 2.35 10.20 -11.22
CA GLU A 113 3.17 9.60 -12.28
C GLU A 113 2.33 8.82 -13.29
N ALA A 114 1.33 8.08 -12.80
CA ALA A 114 0.38 7.33 -13.64
C ALA A 114 -0.56 8.20 -14.50
N LYS A 115 -0.65 9.50 -14.22
CA LYS A 115 -1.42 10.47 -15.04
C LYS A 115 -0.61 11.09 -16.17
N LYS A 116 0.72 11.06 -16.08
CA LYS A 116 1.62 11.65 -17.10
C LYS A 116 1.84 10.72 -18.29
N LYS A 117 1.12 9.60 -18.34
CA LYS A 117 1.13 8.57 -19.37
C LYS A 117 -0.28 8.41 -19.89
#